data_AF-C1LEK0-F1
#
_entry.id   AF-C1LEK0-F1
#
_cell.length_a   1.000
_cell.length_b   1.000
_cell.length_c   1.000
_cell.angle_alpha   90.00
_cell.angle_beta   90.00
_cell.angle_gamma   90.00
#
_symmetry.space_group_name_H-M   'P 1'
#
loop_
_entity.id
_entity.type
_entity.pdbx_description
1 polymer ?
#
loop_
_entity_poly.entity_id
_entity_poly.type
_entity_poly.pdbx_seq_one_letter_code
_entity_poly.pdbx_strand_id
1 'polypeptide(L)'
;MVQASQQIFPLSDHHLLQLAIEFNDRWEHVFRQGLTSDDENPKSSSAACLPKSQIEICRNLAPKDYTLQGYFALARWRWFCASVGCTNKQALGALTNAVKASGLLNTSANLQAMNNMSTSLEYV
;
A
#
# COMPACT_ATOMS: atom_id res chain seq x y z
N MET A 1 15.61 -23.06 -12.64
CA MET A 1 16.02 -22.01 -11.69
C MET A 1 15.14 -20.81 -11.96
N VAL A 2 14.13 -20.57 -11.12
CA VAL A 2 13.20 -19.45 -11.32
C VAL A 2 13.97 -18.18 -10.97
N GLN A 3 14.31 -17.43 -12.01
CA GLN A 3 14.82 -16.08 -11.88
C GLN A 3 13.67 -15.29 -11.23
N ALA A 4 13.74 -15.11 -9.91
CA ALA A 4 12.88 -14.17 -9.22
C ALA A 4 13.26 -12.80 -9.76
N SER A 5 12.61 -12.41 -10.85
CA SER A 5 12.62 -11.07 -11.39
C SER A 5 12.48 -10.14 -10.20
N GLN A 6 13.49 -9.30 -9.94
CA GLN A 6 13.42 -8.25 -8.95
C GLN A 6 12.29 -7.30 -9.38
N GLN A 7 11.04 -7.68 -9.11
CA GLN A 7 9.91 -6.80 -9.19
C GLN A 7 10.09 -5.82 -8.04
N ILE A 8 10.74 -4.71 -8.37
CA ILE A 8 10.71 -3.48 -7.59
C ILE A 8 9.23 -3.11 -7.53
N PHE A 9 8.58 -3.55 -6.46
CA PHE A 9 7.21 -3.17 -6.15
C PHE A 9 7.12 -1.64 -6.21
N PRO A 10 6.05 -1.06 -6.75
CA PRO A 10 6.15 0.16 -7.58
C PRO A 10 6.44 1.44 -6.79
N LEU A 11 6.52 1.37 -5.46
CA LEU A 11 6.78 2.50 -4.59
C LEU A 11 8.13 2.31 -3.89
N SER A 12 9.06 3.23 -4.16
CA SER A 12 10.33 3.36 -3.42
C SER A 12 10.05 3.76 -1.96
N ASP A 13 11.04 3.58 -1.08
CA ASP A 13 10.90 4.00 0.33
C ASP A 13 10.64 5.51 0.46
N HIS A 14 11.16 6.31 -0.48
CA HIS A 14 10.85 7.73 -0.57
C HIS A 14 9.36 7.99 -0.82
N HIS A 15 8.74 7.27 -1.76
CA HIS A 15 7.30 7.38 -2.01
C HIS A 15 6.49 6.93 -0.80
N LEU A 16 6.90 5.85 -0.12
CA LEU A 16 6.22 5.38 1.09
C LEU A 16 6.28 6.42 2.22
N LEU A 17 7.43 7.05 2.41
CA LEU A 17 7.59 8.11 3.41
C LEU A 17 6.75 9.34 3.07
N GLN A 18 6.74 9.77 1.81
CA GLN A 18 5.90 10.88 1.37
C GLN A 18 4.41 10.59 1.61
N LEU A 19 3.93 9.40 1.22
CA LEU A 19 2.56 8.98 1.50
C LEU A 19 2.26 8.95 3.00
N ALA A 20 3.20 8.47 3.82
CA ALA A 20 3.02 8.45 5.26
C ALA A 20 2.88 9.86 5.86
N ILE A 21 3.64 10.83 5.35
CA ILE A 21 3.51 12.25 5.72
C ILE A 21 2.12 12.77 5.30
N GLU A 22 1.67 12.43 4.09
CA GLU A 22 0.37 12.86 3.58
C GLU A 22 -0.81 12.19 4.32
N PHE A 23 -0.64 10.96 4.82
CA PHE A 23 -1.65 10.25 5.60
C PHE A 23 -1.74 10.79 7.03
N ASN A 24 -0.58 11.08 7.64
CA ASN A 24 -0.46 11.53 9.03
C ASN A 24 -1.30 10.65 9.98
N ASP A 25 -2.09 11.24 10.86
CA ASP A 25 -2.99 10.57 11.82
C ASP A 25 -4.08 9.70 11.16
N ARG A 26 -4.31 9.85 9.84
CA ARG A 26 -5.32 9.10 9.09
C ARG A 26 -4.81 7.79 8.52
N TRP A 27 -3.53 7.45 8.71
CA TRP A 27 -2.94 6.24 8.12
C TRP A 27 -3.77 4.99 8.41
N GLU A 28 -4.21 4.77 9.65
CA GLU A 28 -5.03 3.60 10.01
C GLU A 28 -6.34 3.54 9.23
N HIS A 29 -6.96 4.71 9.04
CA HIS A 29 -8.21 4.81 8.29
C HIS A 29 -7.98 4.41 6.85
N VAL A 30 -6.91 4.91 6.21
CA VAL A 30 -6.52 4.50 4.84
C VAL A 30 -6.36 2.99 4.73
N PHE A 31 -5.68 2.36 5.68
CA PHE A 31 -5.50 0.91 5.64
C PHE A 31 -6.82 0.13 5.74
N ARG A 32 -7.73 0.60 6.61
CA ARG A 32 -9.05 -0.01 6.80
C ARG A 32 -9.98 0.18 5.60
N GLN A 33 -9.69 1.12 4.69
CA GLN A 33 -10.48 1.34 3.46
C GLN A 33 -10.19 0.33 2.33
N GLY A 34 -9.41 -0.73 2.58
CA GLY A 34 -9.24 -1.83 1.62
C GLY A 34 -7.81 -2.32 1.41
N LEU A 35 -6.87 -1.96 2.29
CA LEU A 35 -5.50 -2.50 2.27
C LEU A 35 -5.29 -3.64 3.27
N THR A 36 -6.20 -3.79 4.23
CA THR A 36 -6.15 -4.87 5.22
C THR A 36 -6.88 -6.12 4.75
N SER A 37 -6.26 -7.29 4.95
CA SER A 37 -6.88 -8.61 4.77
C SER A 37 -7.53 -9.09 6.06
N ASP A 38 -8.64 -9.82 5.93
CA ASP A 38 -9.17 -10.64 7.01
C ASP A 38 -8.38 -11.95 7.06
N ASP A 39 -7.86 -12.30 8.25
CA ASP A 39 -7.06 -13.51 8.47
C ASP A 39 -7.82 -14.80 8.09
N GLU A 40 -9.15 -14.77 8.00
CA GLU A 40 -10.00 -15.95 7.72
C GLU A 40 -10.58 -16.01 6.30
N ASN A 41 -10.48 -14.96 5.48
CA ASN A 41 -11.12 -14.97 4.16
C ASN A 41 -10.37 -14.09 3.14
N PRO A 42 -9.30 -14.62 2.52
CA PRO A 42 -8.58 -13.89 1.48
C PRO A 42 -9.49 -13.79 0.25
N LYS A 43 -10.20 -12.68 0.09
CA LYS A 43 -10.88 -12.36 -1.18
C LYS A 43 -9.81 -12.28 -2.27
N SER A 44 -9.80 -13.28 -3.16
CA SER A 44 -8.74 -13.57 -4.16
C SER A 44 -8.56 -12.53 -5.28
N SER A 45 -9.03 -11.29 -5.12
CA SER A 45 -9.01 -10.28 -6.19
C SER A 45 -8.76 -8.84 -5.72
N SER A 46 -8.48 -8.61 -4.44
CA SER A 46 -8.11 -7.30 -3.93
C SER A 46 -6.68 -7.33 -3.39
N ALA A 47 -5.85 -6.33 -3.69
CA ALA A 47 -4.54 -6.14 -3.06
C ALA A 47 -4.64 -5.69 -1.57
N ALA A 48 -5.65 -6.22 -0.88
CA ALA A 48 -5.88 -6.16 0.55
C ALA A 48 -5.01 -7.23 1.22
N CYS A 49 -3.71 -6.95 1.28
CA CYS A 49 -2.70 -7.96 1.59
C CYS A 49 -2.14 -7.85 3.01
N LEU A 50 -2.40 -6.75 3.72
CA LEU A 50 -1.85 -6.54 5.06
C LEU A 50 -2.76 -7.17 6.13
N PRO A 51 -2.33 -8.18 6.89
CA PRO A 51 -3.16 -8.73 7.97
C PRO A 51 -3.53 -7.65 9.00
N LYS A 52 -4.77 -7.68 9.52
CA LYS A 52 -5.25 -6.70 10.52
C LYS A 52 -4.35 -6.63 11.76
N SER A 53 -3.79 -7.77 12.18
CA SER A 53 -2.83 -7.85 13.29
C SER A 53 -1.59 -6.97 13.09
N GLN A 54 -1.18 -6.70 11.84
CA GLN A 54 -0.03 -5.85 11.54
C GLN A 54 -0.31 -4.38 11.84
N ILE A 55 -1.56 -3.93 11.81
CA ILE A 55 -1.93 -2.56 12.18
C ILE A 55 -1.59 -2.29 13.65
N GLU A 56 -1.90 -3.24 14.53
CA GLU A 56 -1.57 -3.14 15.95
C GLU A 56 -0.06 -3.12 16.19
N ILE A 57 0.69 -3.97 15.48
CA ILE A 57 2.16 -3.98 15.54
C ILE A 57 2.74 -2.63 15.11
N CYS A 58 2.26 -2.05 14.01
CA CYS A 58 2.70 -0.73 13.54
C CYS A 58 2.40 0.37 14.57
N ARG A 59 1.23 0.33 15.21
CA ARG A 59 0.88 1.27 16.29
C ARG A 59 1.85 1.16 17.47
N ASN A 60 2.18 -0.06 17.88
CA ASN A 60 3.05 -0.32 19.02
C ASN A 60 4.54 -0.02 18.75
N LEU A 61 4.99 -0.12 17.49
CA LEU A 61 6.36 0.18 17.09
C LEU A 61 6.72 1.67 17.24
N ALA A 62 5.75 2.56 17.04
CA ALA A 62 5.99 4.00 17.00
C ALA A 62 4.84 4.79 17.64
N PRO A 63 4.54 4.60 18.95
CA PRO A 63 3.27 4.99 19.56
C PRO A 63 2.95 6.50 19.54
N LYS A 64 3.93 7.35 19.26
CA LYS A 64 3.78 8.83 19.24
C LYS A 64 4.02 9.45 17.86
N ASP A 65 4.32 8.65 16.84
CA ASP A 65 4.70 9.15 15.52
C ASP A 65 3.84 8.49 14.42
N TYR A 66 2.75 9.16 14.05
CA TYR A 66 1.80 8.66 13.05
C TYR A 66 2.43 8.50 11.66
N THR A 67 3.39 9.36 11.32
CA THR A 67 4.15 9.25 10.06
C THR A 67 4.96 7.96 10.06
N LEU A 68 5.67 7.66 11.15
CA LEU A 68 6.46 6.44 11.26
C LEU A 68 5.56 5.19 11.28
N GLN A 69 4.42 5.24 11.98
CA GLN A 69 3.41 4.16 11.96
C GLN A 69 2.91 3.90 10.54
N GLY A 70 2.50 4.95 9.82
CA GLY A 70 2.03 4.88 8.44
C GLY A 70 3.08 4.36 7.47
N TYR A 71 4.33 4.80 7.62
CA TYR A 71 5.46 4.31 6.83
C TYR A 71 5.67 2.80 7.04
N PHE A 72 5.70 2.33 8.30
CA PHE A 72 5.87 0.90 8.57
C PHE A 72 4.69 0.07 8.05
N ALA A 73 3.46 0.58 8.15
CA ALA A 73 2.29 -0.09 7.60
C ALA A 73 2.37 -0.22 6.08
N LEU A 74 2.79 0.85 5.39
CA LEU A 74 3.01 0.87 3.93
C LEU A 74 4.13 -0.08 3.52
N ALA A 75 5.25 -0.08 4.23
CA ALA A 75 6.38 -0.97 3.96
C ALA A 75 6.00 -2.45 4.14
N ARG A 76 5.26 -2.77 5.20
CA ARG A 76 4.73 -4.13 5.43
C ARG A 76 3.72 -4.51 4.35
N TRP A 77 2.77 -3.65 4.03
CA TRP A 77 1.79 -3.93 2.98
C TRP A 77 2.45 -4.18 1.63
N ARG A 78 3.45 -3.37 1.25
CA ARG A 78 4.26 -3.59 0.04
C ARG A 78 4.89 -4.98 0.04
N TRP A 79 5.48 -5.39 1.17
CA TRP A 79 6.10 -6.72 1.31
C TRP A 79 5.07 -7.85 1.21
N PHE A 80 3.91 -7.71 1.88
CA PHE A 80 2.84 -8.71 1.80
C PHE A 80 2.26 -8.83 0.39
N CYS A 81 2.00 -7.70 -0.28
CA CYS A 81 1.57 -7.69 -1.68
C CYS A 81 2.55 -8.45 -2.59
N ALA A 82 3.87 -8.27 -2.39
CA ALA A 82 4.87 -9.04 -3.12
C ALA A 82 4.82 -10.53 -2.78
N SER A 83 4.64 -10.89 -1.51
CA SER A 83 4.59 -12.29 -1.06
C SER A 83 3.42 -13.08 -1.63
N VAL A 84 2.28 -12.43 -1.87
CA VAL A 84 1.07 -13.04 -2.44
C VAL A 84 0.98 -12.90 -3.97
N GLY A 85 2.00 -12.31 -4.60
CA GLY A 85 2.06 -12.14 -6.05
C GLY A 85 1.11 -11.09 -6.63
N CYS A 86 0.73 -10.06 -5.86
CA CYS A 86 0.02 -8.92 -6.43
C CYS A 86 0.87 -8.22 -7.49
N THR A 87 0.27 -7.87 -8.62
CA THR A 87 0.95 -7.05 -9.62
C THR A 87 1.07 -5.60 -9.14
N ASN A 88 2.08 -4.88 -9.66
CA ASN A 88 2.28 -3.46 -9.36
C ASN A 88 1.00 -2.64 -9.60
N LYS A 89 0.28 -2.93 -10.69
CA LYS A 89 -0.97 -2.28 -11.06
C LYS A 89 -2.10 -2.56 -10.06
N GLN A 90 -2.23 -3.81 -9.60
CA GLN A 90 -3.24 -4.16 -8.58
C GLN A 90 -2.95 -3.45 -7.26
N ALA A 91 -1.69 -3.44 -6.83
CA ALA A 91 -1.27 -2.80 -5.59
C ALA A 91 -1.48 -1.27 -5.64
N LEU A 92 -1.03 -0.60 -6.70
CA LEU A 92 -1.26 0.84 -6.90
C LEU A 92 -2.75 1.17 -7.01
N GLY A 93 -3.53 0.36 -7.72
CA GLY A 93 -4.98 0.54 -7.82
C GLY A 93 -5.69 0.46 -6.47
N ALA A 94 -5.34 -0.54 -5.64
CA ALA A 94 -5.90 -0.67 -4.30
C ALA A 94 -5.51 0.50 -3.39
N LEU A 95 -4.23 0.90 -3.40
CA LEU A 95 -3.75 2.05 -2.64
C LEU A 95 -4.46 3.35 -3.07
N THR A 96 -4.57 3.58 -4.38
CA THR A 96 -5.29 4.75 -4.93
C THR A 96 -6.73 4.79 -4.44
N ASN A 97 -7.43 3.66 -4.50
CA ASN A 97 -8.82 3.56 -4.05
C ASN A 97 -8.97 3.78 -2.54
N ALA A 98 -8.09 3.20 -1.73
CA ALA A 98 -8.11 3.36 -0.27
C ALA A 98 -7.84 4.81 0.16
N VAL A 99 -6.86 5.47 -0.48
CA VAL A 99 -6.54 6.88 -0.26
C VAL A 99 -7.71 7.78 -0.67
N LYS A 100 -8.32 7.50 -1.83
CA LYS A 100 -9.51 8.22 -2.32
C LYS A 100 -10.69 8.08 -1.36
N ALA A 101 -10.95 6.88 -0.87
CA ALA A 101 -12.02 6.60 0.10
C ALA A 101 -11.79 7.29 1.46
N SER A 102 -10.54 7.61 1.79
CA SER A 102 -10.15 8.34 3.00
C SER A 102 -10.23 9.86 2.87
N GLY A 103 -10.67 10.37 1.71
CA GLY A 103 -10.81 11.81 1.44
C GLY A 103 -9.50 12.51 1.08
N LEU A 104 -8.40 11.79 0.86
CA LEU A 104 -7.10 12.33 0.45
C LEU A 104 -7.06 12.49 -1.08
N LEU A 105 -7.90 13.37 -1.61
CA LEU A 105 -8.15 13.49 -3.06
C LEU A 105 -6.89 13.84 -3.86
N ASN A 106 -6.08 14.79 -3.40
CA ASN A 106 -4.85 15.19 -4.07
C ASN A 106 -3.83 14.04 -4.13
N THR A 107 -3.61 13.36 -3.00
CA THR A 107 -2.75 12.17 -2.93
C THR A 107 -3.24 11.07 -3.86
N SER A 108 -4.54 10.82 -3.89
CA SER A 108 -5.12 9.80 -4.77
C SER A 108 -4.95 10.15 -6.26
N ALA A 109 -5.04 11.43 -6.63
CA ALA A 109 -4.82 11.88 -8.00
C ALA A 109 -3.36 11.67 -8.43
N ASN A 110 -2.39 11.97 -7.55
CA ASN A 110 -0.97 11.73 -7.79
C ASN A 110 -0.66 10.23 -7.97
N LEU A 111 -1.24 9.38 -7.10
CA LEU A 111 -1.13 7.92 -7.22
C LEU A 111 -1.76 7.39 -8.52
N GLN A 112 -2.90 7.95 -8.93
CA GLN A 112 -3.56 7.59 -10.18
C GLN A 112 -2.72 7.96 -11.40
N ALA A 113 -2.07 9.14 -11.39
CA ALA A 113 -1.15 9.55 -12.45
C ALA A 113 0.04 8.57 -12.58
N MET A 114 0.62 8.14 -11.46
CA MET A 114 1.68 7.12 -11.46
C MET A 114 1.19 5.77 -12.01
N ASN A 115 0.00 5.31 -11.61
CA ASN A 115 -0.57 4.06 -12.10
C ASN A 115 -0.80 4.07 -13.63
N ASN A 116 -1.23 5.22 -14.17
CA ASN A 116 -1.42 5.39 -15.61
C ASN A 116 -0.08 5.34 -16.37
N MET A 117 0.99 5.93 -15.81
CA MET A 117 2.33 5.85 -16.41
C MET A 117 2.92 4.43 -16.40
N SER A 118 2.71 3.66 -15.32
CA SER A 118 3.14 2.25 -15.26
C SER A 118 2.46 1.39 -16.33
N THR A 119 1.22 1.71 -16.70
CA THR A 119 0.47 1.00 -17.76
C THR A 119 1.09 1.23 -19.15
N SER A 120 1.78 2.34 -19.36
CA SER A 120 2.39 2.69 -20.66
C SER A 120 3.73 1.98 -20.92
N LEU A 121 4.36 1.40 -19.89
CA LEU A 121 5.65 0.70 -19.97
C LEU A 121 5.51 -0.82 -20.12
N GLU A 122 4.35 -1.40 -19.81
CA GLU A 122 4.06 -2.84 -20.00
C GLU A 122 3.62 -3.20 -21.43
N TYR A 123 3.55 -2.21 -22.34
CA TYR A 123 3.08 -2.36 -23.73
C TYR A 123 4.17 -2.13 -24.80
N VAL A 124 5.46 -2.17 -24.43
CA VAL A 124 6.60 -2.10 -25.37
C VAL A 124 7.42 -3.38 -25.32
#